data_AF-A0A9K3KVR3-F1
#
_entry.id   AF-A0A9K3KVR3-F1
#
_cell.length_a   1.000
_cell.length_b   1.000
_cell.length_c   1.000
_cell.angle_alpha   90.00
_cell.angle_beta   90.00
_cell.angle_gamma   90.00
#
_symmetry.space_group_name_H-M   'P 1'
#
loop_
_entity.id
_entity.type
_entity.pdbx_description
1 polymer ?
#
loop_
_entity_poly.entity_id
_entity_poly.type
_entity_poly.pdbx_seq_one_letter_code
_entity_poly.pdbx_strand_id
1 'polypeptide(L)'
;MSNEITPSVGIEFDTWEYPVIGQDDRKEMPADHITVWKDGDMYNPVFGPYPAKADESNIEDGTWYYVYVGYDSERLELTVKINSDSQTFPIGNLISNGLGEWVYWGFTSATGDAKNEQKVELPHSLQYGKYFGDVEYSQYDFNRTSWWK
;
A
#
# COMPACT_ATOMS: atom_id res chain seq x y z
N MET A 1 18.51 -5.45 17.53
CA MET A 1 18.57 -5.70 16.08
C MET A 1 17.16 -5.48 15.59
N SER A 2 16.92 -4.50 14.71
CA SER A 2 15.60 -4.34 14.10
C SER A 2 15.38 -5.55 13.19
N ASN A 3 14.21 -6.18 13.29
CA ASN A 3 13.80 -7.29 12.42
C ASN A 3 13.14 -6.71 11.15
N GLU A 4 13.80 -5.74 10.52
CA GLU A 4 13.31 -5.11 9.31
C GLU A 4 13.54 -6.05 8.11
N ILE A 5 12.58 -6.06 7.18
CA ILE A 5 12.75 -6.75 5.91
C ILE A 5 13.53 -5.80 5.00
N THR A 6 14.80 -6.10 4.75
CA THR A 6 15.69 -5.27 3.95
C THR A 6 16.49 -6.14 2.98
N PRO A 7 16.58 -5.80 1.69
CA PRO A 7 15.91 -4.68 1.02
C PRO A 7 14.40 -4.94 0.82
N SER A 8 13.57 -3.90 0.90
CA SER A 8 12.13 -4.04 0.62
C SER A 8 11.49 -2.73 0.12
N VAL A 9 10.36 -2.88 -0.56
CA VAL A 9 9.41 -1.80 -0.84
C VAL A 9 8.04 -2.27 -0.39
N GLY A 10 7.36 -1.44 0.41
CA GLY A 10 6.01 -1.70 0.89
C GLY A 10 5.06 -0.59 0.44
N ILE A 11 3.83 -0.96 0.14
CA ILE A 11 2.72 -0.02 -0.05
C ILE A 11 1.75 -0.30 1.08
N GLU A 12 1.54 0.68 1.93
CA GLU A 12 0.57 0.62 3.03
C GLU A 12 -0.74 1.23 2.56
N PHE A 13 -1.84 0.59 2.97
CA PHE A 13 -3.19 1.12 2.93
C PHE A 13 -3.60 1.31 4.38
N ASP A 14 -3.38 2.50 4.90
CA ASP A 14 -3.66 2.80 6.30
C ASP A 14 -5.14 3.20 6.44
N THR A 15 -5.81 2.53 7.37
CA THR A 15 -7.22 2.72 7.67
C THR A 15 -7.45 3.29 9.06
N TRP A 16 -6.38 3.71 9.73
CA TRP A 16 -6.43 4.25 11.07
C TRP A 16 -5.79 5.63 11.11
N GLU A 17 -6.61 6.65 11.28
CA GLU A 17 -6.10 7.99 11.59
C GLU A 17 -5.49 8.01 13.01
N TYR A 18 -4.16 8.10 13.11
CA TYR A 18 -3.56 8.50 14.38
C TYR A 18 -3.67 10.02 14.56
N PRO A 19 -4.05 10.55 15.74
CA PRO A 19 -3.98 12.00 15.96
C PRO A 19 -2.53 12.43 15.75
N VAL A 20 -2.31 13.37 14.82
CA VAL A 20 -0.97 13.92 14.55
C VAL A 20 -0.47 14.65 15.81
N ILE A 21 0.19 13.93 16.72
CA ILE A 21 0.79 14.48 17.94
C ILE A 21 2.25 14.82 17.62
N GLY A 22 2.48 16.05 17.14
CA GLY A 22 3.81 16.56 16.78
C GLY A 22 3.91 17.03 15.33
N GLN A 23 5.10 17.46 14.90
CA GLN A 23 5.36 18.04 13.56
C GLN A 23 5.62 17.00 12.45
N ASP A 24 5.37 15.71 12.66
CA ASP A 24 5.66 14.68 11.65
C ASP A 24 4.37 14.17 11.03
N ASP A 25 3.67 15.08 10.34
CA ASP A 25 2.50 14.85 9.48
C ASP A 25 2.85 14.06 8.20
N ARG A 26 4.13 13.75 8.00
CA ARG A 26 4.64 13.07 6.80
C ARG A 26 4.30 11.58 6.75
N LYS A 27 3.64 11.04 7.78
CA LYS A 27 3.32 9.60 7.91
C LYS A 27 1.83 9.31 7.96
N GLU A 28 1.04 10.33 8.23
CA GLU A 28 -0.33 10.18 8.69
C GLU A 28 -1.16 11.35 8.20
N MET A 29 -2.43 11.11 7.89
CA MET A 29 -3.36 12.15 7.51
C MET A 29 -4.75 11.86 8.09
N PRO A 30 -5.62 12.88 8.25
CA PRO A 30 -6.96 12.67 8.82
C PRO A 30 -7.93 12.04 7.79
N ALA A 31 -7.49 10.98 7.12
CA ALA A 31 -8.24 10.17 6.15
C ALA A 31 -7.49 8.84 5.92
N ASP A 32 -8.21 7.82 5.47
CA ASP A 32 -7.60 6.58 5.00
C ASP A 32 -6.67 6.90 3.82
N HIS A 33 -5.46 6.34 3.84
CA HIS A 33 -4.39 6.83 2.99
C HIS A 33 -3.43 5.74 2.52
N ILE A 34 -2.62 6.10 1.53
CA ILE A 34 -1.59 5.26 0.92
C ILE A 34 -0.22 5.86 1.22
N THR A 35 0.69 5.03 1.69
CA THR A 35 2.09 5.39 1.96
C THR A 35 3.04 4.37 1.36
N VAL A 36 4.14 4.83 0.77
CA VAL A 36 5.19 3.96 0.22
C VAL A 36 6.39 3.97 1.15
N TRP A 37 6.75 2.77 1.61
CA TRP A 37 7.82 2.52 2.56
C TRP A 37 8.97 1.78 1.90
N LYS A 38 10.17 1.94 2.46
CA LYS A 38 11.36 1.22 2.00
C LYS A 38 12.12 0.63 3.17
N ASP A 39 12.64 -0.58 2.97
CA ASP A 39 13.59 -1.24 3.86
C ASP A 39 13.09 -1.41 5.30
N GLY A 40 11.77 -1.40 5.51
CA GLY A 40 11.13 -1.44 6.83
C GLY A 40 11.25 -0.15 7.65
N ASP A 41 11.72 0.96 7.06
CA ASP A 41 11.84 2.24 7.75
C ASP A 41 10.47 2.89 7.95
N MET A 42 9.86 2.66 9.11
CA MET A 42 8.57 3.25 9.50
C MET A 42 8.67 4.73 9.90
N TYR A 43 9.85 5.35 9.79
CA TYR A 43 10.08 6.73 10.18
C TYR A 43 10.23 7.68 8.99
N ASN A 44 10.65 7.17 7.84
CA ASN A 44 10.92 7.99 6.66
C ASN A 44 10.22 7.40 5.43
N PRO A 45 8.93 7.73 5.22
CA PRO A 45 8.23 7.27 4.03
C PRO A 45 8.90 7.85 2.78
N VAL A 46 8.90 7.06 1.70
CA VAL A 46 9.41 7.48 0.40
C VAL A 46 8.39 8.41 -0.28
N PHE A 47 7.11 8.05 -0.18
CA PHE A 47 5.98 8.81 -0.67
C PHE A 47 4.79 8.66 0.28
N GLY A 48 3.94 9.68 0.34
CA GLY A 48 2.76 9.69 1.19
C GLY A 48 2.89 10.57 2.43
N PRO A 49 1.82 10.67 3.22
CA PRO A 49 0.52 10.04 2.99
C PRO A 49 -0.24 10.69 1.81
N TYR A 50 -0.93 9.89 1.00
CA TYR A 50 -1.86 10.35 -0.02
C TYR A 50 -3.24 9.76 0.23
N PRO A 51 -4.35 10.51 0.06
CA PRO A 51 -5.69 9.96 0.24
C PRO A 51 -5.88 8.67 -0.57
N ALA A 52 -6.44 7.64 0.08
CA ALA A 52 -6.77 6.37 -0.57
C ALA A 52 -7.86 6.56 -1.64
N LYS A 53 -8.76 7.52 -1.40
CA LYS A 53 -9.81 7.96 -2.32
C LYS A 53 -9.74 9.46 -2.52
N ALA A 54 -10.08 9.93 -3.73
CA ALA A 54 -10.04 11.36 -4.05
C ALA A 54 -11.01 12.21 -3.21
N ASP A 55 -12.08 11.59 -2.70
CA ASP A 55 -13.07 12.23 -1.81
C ASP A 55 -12.76 12.04 -0.32
N GLU A 56 -11.61 11.47 0.03
CA GLU A 56 -11.15 11.19 1.41
C GLU A 56 -12.13 10.31 2.21
N SER A 57 -13.04 9.61 1.53
CA SER A 57 -13.98 8.73 2.22
C SER A 57 -13.31 7.46 2.72
N ASN A 58 -13.82 6.98 3.84
CA ASN A 58 -13.40 5.74 4.51
C ASN A 58 -13.50 4.53 3.58
N ILE A 59 -12.45 3.70 3.53
CA ILE A 59 -12.38 2.43 2.79
C ILE A 59 -12.72 1.21 3.65
N GLU A 60 -12.85 1.37 4.97
CA GLU A 60 -13.27 0.33 5.91
C GLU A 60 -14.80 0.07 5.91
N ASP A 61 -15.42 -0.07 4.73
CA ASP A 61 -16.88 -0.08 4.56
C ASP A 61 -17.49 -1.46 4.22
N GLY A 62 -16.67 -2.51 4.18
CA GLY A 62 -17.10 -3.87 3.82
C GLY A 62 -17.33 -4.07 2.32
N THR A 63 -16.93 -3.11 1.48
CA THR A 63 -16.94 -3.22 0.02
C THR A 63 -15.61 -3.74 -0.48
N TRP A 64 -15.65 -4.55 -1.53
CA TRP A 64 -14.45 -4.94 -2.27
C TRP A 64 -13.95 -3.82 -3.18
N TYR A 65 -12.68 -3.49 -3.06
CA TYR A 65 -11.99 -2.48 -3.87
C TYR A 65 -11.03 -3.14 -4.85
N TYR A 66 -11.11 -2.77 -6.14
CA TYR A 66 -10.09 -3.18 -7.10
C TYR A 66 -8.82 -2.38 -6.88
N VAL A 67 -7.76 -3.05 -6.48
CA VAL A 67 -6.45 -2.44 -6.32
C VAL A 67 -5.55 -2.85 -7.48
N TYR A 68 -4.85 -1.85 -8.02
CA TYR A 68 -3.78 -2.01 -8.99
C TYR A 68 -2.46 -1.59 -8.38
N VAL A 69 -1.43 -2.42 -8.55
CA VAL A 69 -0.04 -2.03 -8.35
C VAL A 69 0.75 -2.37 -9.59
N GLY A 70 1.49 -1.40 -10.12
CA GLY A 70 2.34 -1.61 -11.29
C GLY A 70 3.55 -0.69 -11.30
N TYR A 71 4.69 -1.23 -11.74
CA TYR A 71 5.93 -0.49 -11.88
C TYR A 71 6.32 -0.39 -13.36
N ASP A 72 6.50 0.84 -13.84
CA ASP A 72 7.02 1.14 -15.18
C ASP A 72 8.54 1.32 -15.08
N SER A 73 9.31 0.35 -15.57
CA SER A 73 10.78 0.38 -15.52
C SER A 73 11.42 1.34 -16.53
N GLU A 74 10.69 1.80 -17.55
CA GLU A 74 11.18 2.80 -18.50
C GLU A 74 11.07 4.21 -17.90
N ARG A 75 9.94 4.47 -17.21
CA ARG A 75 9.68 5.75 -16.53
C ARG A 75 10.23 5.81 -15.11
N LEU A 76 10.56 4.65 -14.52
CA LEU A 76 10.99 4.50 -13.13
C LEU A 76 9.90 4.93 -12.13
N GLU A 77 8.66 4.59 -12.44
CA GLU A 77 7.45 5.03 -11.72
C GLU A 77 6.66 3.83 -11.17
N LEU A 78 6.18 3.95 -9.93
CA LEU A 78 5.26 3.01 -9.29
C LEU A 78 3.87 3.64 -9.27
N THR A 79 2.87 2.95 -9.82
CA THR A 79 1.47 3.38 -9.79
C THR A 79 0.65 2.47 -8.88
N VAL A 80 -0.13 3.08 -8.00
CA VAL A 80 -1.13 2.43 -7.16
C VAL A 80 -2.51 2.98 -7.53
N LYS A 81 -3.51 2.10 -7.74
CA LYS A 81 -4.90 2.53 -7.97
C LYS A 81 -5.85 1.83 -7.02
N ILE A 82 -6.87 2.54 -6.57
CA ILE A 82 -8.04 1.99 -5.87
C ILE A 82 -9.27 2.37 -6.70
N ASN A 83 -9.93 1.37 -7.28
CA ASN A 83 -10.97 1.55 -8.29
C ASN A 83 -10.47 2.47 -9.44
N SER A 84 -10.97 3.71 -9.50
CA SER A 84 -10.58 4.72 -10.49
C SER A 84 -9.53 5.71 -9.99
N ASP A 85 -9.32 5.81 -8.68
CA ASP A 85 -8.38 6.76 -8.08
C ASP A 85 -6.96 6.20 -8.22
N SER A 86 -6.03 7.04 -8.71
CA SER A 86 -4.69 6.62 -9.10
C SER A 86 -3.64 7.57 -8.53
N GLN A 87 -2.58 7.00 -7.98
CA GLN A 87 -1.37 7.72 -7.57
C GLN A 87 -0.16 7.12 -8.28
N THR A 88 0.74 7.97 -8.77
CA THR A 88 1.98 7.55 -9.44
C THR A 88 3.17 8.22 -8.78
N PHE A 89 4.18 7.43 -8.45
CA PHE A 89 5.34 7.83 -7.65
C PHE A 89 6.65 7.56 -8.38
N PRO A 90 7.55 8.55 -8.54
CA PRO A 90 8.84 8.37 -9.19
C PRO A 90 9.85 7.66 -8.26
N ILE A 91 9.67 6.36 -8.05
CA ILE A 91 10.46 5.55 -7.08
C ILE A 91 11.88 5.21 -7.55
N GLY A 92 12.21 5.52 -8.81
CA GLY A 92 13.52 5.24 -9.37
C GLY A 92 13.69 3.77 -9.76
N ASN A 93 14.92 3.36 -10.05
CA ASN A 93 15.22 2.00 -10.47
C ASN A 93 15.33 1.07 -9.24
N LEU A 94 14.33 0.21 -9.06
CA LEU A 94 14.22 -0.69 -7.90
C LEU A 94 15.39 -1.69 -7.82
N ILE A 95 15.87 -2.18 -8.96
CA ILE A 95 16.99 -3.14 -9.02
C ILE A 95 18.27 -2.46 -8.55
N SER A 96 18.62 -1.29 -9.12
CA SER A 96 19.81 -0.55 -8.70
C SER A 96 19.69 0.01 -7.29
N ASN A 97 18.47 0.22 -6.79
CA ASN A 97 18.18 0.63 -5.42
C ASN A 97 18.28 -0.52 -4.41
N GLY A 98 18.68 -1.71 -4.85
CA GLY A 98 19.07 -2.84 -4.01
C GLY A 98 18.02 -3.95 -3.91
N LEU A 99 16.81 -3.77 -4.46
CA LEU A 99 15.73 -4.77 -4.32
C LEU A 99 16.06 -6.10 -5.04
N GLY A 100 16.90 -6.04 -6.07
CA GLY A 100 17.37 -7.20 -6.82
C GLY A 100 16.47 -7.58 -8.01
N GLU A 101 16.95 -8.54 -8.82
CA GLU A 101 16.23 -9.04 -10.00
C GLU A 101 15.12 -10.04 -9.66
N TRP A 102 15.21 -10.66 -8.47
CA TRP A 102 14.27 -11.67 -7.98
C TRP A 102 13.84 -11.28 -6.58
N VAL A 103 12.52 -11.18 -6.38
CA VAL A 103 11.92 -10.76 -5.12
C VAL A 103 10.84 -11.73 -4.70
N TYR A 104 10.65 -11.83 -3.38
CA TYR A 104 9.39 -12.35 -2.84
C TYR A 104 8.41 -11.18 -2.77
N TRP A 105 7.16 -11.44 -3.13
CA TRP A 105 6.08 -10.48 -3.01
C TRP A 105 4.89 -11.15 -2.32
N GLY A 106 4.02 -10.33 -1.75
CA GLY A 106 2.82 -10.80 -1.09
C GLY A 106 2.18 -9.70 -0.27
N PHE A 107 1.22 -10.09 0.55
CA PHE A 107 0.45 -9.19 1.40
C PHE A 107 0.76 -9.47 2.86
N THR A 108 0.70 -8.42 3.67
CA THR A 108 0.71 -8.50 5.12
C THR A 108 -0.36 -7.56 5.65
N SER A 109 -0.81 -7.81 6.88
CA SER A 109 -1.86 -7.05 7.54
C SER A 109 -1.61 -7.06 9.04
N ALA A 110 -1.96 -5.98 9.71
CA ALA A 110 -1.97 -5.91 11.16
C ALA A 110 -3.22 -5.15 11.63
N THR A 111 -3.62 -5.44 12.86
CA THR A 111 -4.64 -4.66 13.58
C THR A 111 -4.04 -4.14 14.87
N GLY A 112 -4.46 -2.94 15.29
CA GLY A 112 -4.20 -2.42 16.64
C GLY A 112 -5.29 -2.84 17.64
N ASP A 113 -5.64 -1.92 18.54
CA ASP A 113 -6.76 -2.11 19.48
C ASP A 113 -8.14 -2.11 18.79
N ALA A 114 -8.23 -1.50 17.60
CA ALA A 114 -9.39 -1.56 16.72
C ALA A 114 -9.39 -2.83 15.85
N LYS A 115 -10.58 -3.21 15.35
CA LYS A 115 -10.76 -4.44 14.54
C LYS A 115 -11.07 -4.11 13.09
N ASN A 116 -10.26 -4.68 12.19
CA ASN A 116 -10.46 -4.62 10.74
C ASN A 116 -10.17 -6.01 10.16
N GLU A 117 -11.13 -6.57 9.42
CA GLU A 117 -10.96 -7.79 8.61
C GLU A 117 -10.38 -7.39 7.26
N GLN A 118 -9.15 -7.80 6.98
CA GLN A 118 -8.44 -7.49 5.75
C GLN A 118 -8.37 -8.76 4.89
N LYS A 119 -9.05 -8.75 3.74
CA LYS A 119 -9.11 -9.91 2.83
C LYS A 119 -8.59 -9.51 1.46
N VAL A 120 -7.92 -10.47 0.81
CA VAL A 120 -7.45 -10.33 -0.57
C VAL A 120 -8.08 -11.41 -1.43
N GLU A 121 -8.74 -11.02 -2.50
CA GLU A 121 -9.17 -11.93 -3.56
C GLU A 121 -8.35 -11.69 -4.83
N LEU A 122 -7.65 -12.73 -5.26
CA LEU A 122 -6.90 -12.73 -6.50
C LEU A 122 -7.86 -13.11 -7.65
N PRO A 123 -8.00 -12.29 -8.72
CA PRO A 123 -8.82 -12.65 -9.86
C PRO A 123 -8.33 -13.96 -10.48
N HIS A 124 -9.29 -14.76 -10.94
CA HIS A 124 -9.06 -16.06 -11.56
C HIS A 124 -8.13 -16.04 -12.79
N SER A 125 -7.79 -14.87 -13.34
CA SER A 125 -6.92 -14.69 -14.50
C SER A 125 -5.50 -14.21 -14.17
N LEU A 126 -5.09 -14.15 -12.90
CA LEU A 126 -3.68 -13.91 -12.55
C LEU A 126 -2.82 -15.02 -13.13
N GLN A 127 -2.19 -14.75 -14.27
CA GLN A 127 -1.22 -15.66 -14.87
C GLN A 127 0.08 -15.54 -14.07
N TYR A 128 0.28 -16.49 -13.16
CA TYR A 128 1.56 -16.67 -12.48
C TYR A 128 2.66 -16.88 -13.54
N GLY A 129 3.64 -15.96 -13.60
CA GLY A 129 4.87 -16.17 -14.38
C GLY A 129 5.03 -15.39 -15.68
N LYS A 130 4.31 -14.28 -15.91
CA LYS A 130 4.68 -13.31 -16.95
C LYS A 130 5.19 -12.04 -16.28
N TYR A 131 6.50 -11.81 -16.40
CA TYR A 131 7.28 -10.58 -16.16
C TYR A 131 6.62 -9.49 -15.31
N PHE A 132 7.29 -9.05 -14.24
CA PHE A 132 7.02 -7.75 -13.60
C PHE A 132 6.89 -6.68 -14.69
N GLY A 133 5.65 -6.29 -14.99
CA GLY A 133 5.32 -5.54 -16.19
C GLY A 133 3.82 -5.36 -16.38
N ASP A 134 2.99 -6.33 -16.01
CA ASP A 134 1.54 -6.17 -16.09
C ASP A 134 0.81 -6.67 -14.85
N VAL A 135 0.34 -5.71 -14.06
CA VAL A 135 -1.00 -5.70 -13.47
C VAL A 135 -1.26 -6.77 -12.39
N GLU A 136 -1.03 -6.39 -11.13
CA GLU A 136 -1.78 -7.01 -10.04
C GLU A 136 -3.15 -6.36 -9.97
N TYR A 137 -4.20 -7.14 -10.22
CA TYR A 137 -5.52 -6.83 -9.71
C TYR A 137 -5.69 -7.66 -8.45
N SER A 138 -6.03 -7.04 -7.33
CA SER A 138 -6.52 -7.74 -6.14
C SER A 138 -7.76 -7.01 -5.68
N GLN A 139 -8.81 -7.75 -5.32
CA GLN A 139 -9.88 -7.14 -4.54
C GLN A 139 -9.41 -7.12 -3.09
N TYR A 140 -9.52 -5.97 -2.45
CA TYR A 140 -9.33 -5.84 -1.02
C TYR A 140 -10.66 -5.51 -0.35
N ASP A 141 -11.00 -6.28 0.68
CA ASP A 141 -12.08 -5.93 1.59
C ASP A 141 -11.42 -5.57 2.91
N PHE A 142 -11.60 -4.31 3.30
CA PHE A 142 -11.27 -3.79 4.62
C PHE A 142 -12.60 -3.67 5.37
N ASN A 143 -12.91 -4.64 6.22
CA ASN A 143 -14.19 -4.73 6.89
C ASN A 143 -14.04 -4.47 8.39
N ARG A 144 -14.51 -3.32 8.85
CA ARG A 144 -14.53 -2.97 10.28
C ARG A 144 -15.57 -3.82 11.02
N THR A 145 -15.12 -4.79 11.82
CA THR A 145 -16.02 -5.71 12.53
C THR A 145 -16.49 -5.21 13.91
N SER A 146 -16.16 -3.97 14.33
CA SER A 146 -16.70 -3.40 15.58
C SER A 146 -16.79 -1.87 15.68
N TRP A 147 -17.78 -1.41 16.45
CA TRP A 147 -18.33 -0.05 16.58
C TRP A 147 -17.54 0.98 17.41
N TRP A 148 -16.21 0.90 17.48
CA TRP A 148 -15.44 1.89 18.24
C TRP A 148 -14.50 2.65 17.29
N LYS A 149 -14.81 3.93 17.04
CA LYS A 149 -13.84 4.99 16.76
C LYS A 149 -13.39 5.55 18.11
#